data_AF-W4VNS7-F1
#
_entry.id   AF-W4VNS7-F1
#
_cell.length_a   1.000
_cell.length_b   1.000
_cell.length_c   1.000
_cell.angle_alpha   90.00
_cell.angle_beta   90.00
_cell.angle_gamma   90.00
#
_symmetry.space_group_name_H-M   'P 1'
#
loop_
_entity.id
_entity.type
_entity.pdbx_description
1 polymer ?
#
loop_
_entity_poly.entity_id
_entity_poly.type
_entity_poly.pdbx_seq_one_letter_code
_entity_poly.pdbx_strand_id
1 'polypeptide(L)'
;MLTARTNKLIESESKLYHLAHYDTLTDLPNRYSFQIDLKEMLESSQAEGKFAIIFIDLDRFKQVNDTLGHSGGDLLLKVLEKTNRF
;
A
#
# COMPACT_ATOMS: atom_id res chain seq x y z
N MET A 1 10.97 -29.65 16.98
CA MET A 1 11.76 -28.40 17.15
C MET A 1 12.13 -27.72 15.82
N LEU A 2 12.67 -28.43 14.82
CA LEU A 2 13.04 -27.81 13.53
C LEU A 2 11.86 -27.10 12.83
N THR A 3 10.71 -27.76 12.72
CA THR A 3 9.52 -27.20 12.06
C THR A 3 9.04 -25.88 12.69
N ALA A 4 9.12 -25.75 14.03
CA ALA A 4 8.74 -24.53 14.72
C ALA A 4 9.70 -23.36 14.42
N ARG A 5 11.00 -23.66 14.27
CA ARG A 5 12.01 -22.65 13.90
C ARG A 5 11.85 -22.21 12.45
N THR A 6 11.57 -23.14 11.54
CA THR A 6 11.27 -22.85 10.14
C THR A 6 10.01 -21.98 10.01
N ASN A 7 8.92 -22.32 10.71
CA ASN A 7 7.69 -21.52 10.68
C ASN A 7 7.92 -20.10 11.20
N LYS A 8 8.67 -19.94 12.30
CA LYS A 8 8.99 -18.62 12.86
C LYS A 8 9.83 -17.78 11.89
N LEU A 9 10.71 -18.40 11.12
CA LEU A 9 11.51 -17.70 10.10
C LEU A 9 10.61 -17.19 8.96
N ILE A 10 9.74 -18.06 8.43
CA ILE A 10 8.78 -17.71 7.37
C ILE A 10 7.85 -16.56 7.82
N GLU A 11 7.34 -16.62 9.05
CA GLU A 11 6.52 -15.52 9.60
C GLU A 11 7.29 -14.21 9.69
N SER A 12 8.57 -14.26 10.09
CA SER A 12 9.41 -13.07 10.18
C SER A 12 9.70 -12.49 8.80
N GLU A 13 10.01 -13.34 7.82
CA GLU A 13 10.25 -12.93 6.44
C GLU A 13 8.99 -12.33 5.82
N SER A 14 7.83 -12.95 6.02
CA SER A 14 6.54 -12.42 5.56
C SER A 14 6.24 -11.05 6.18
N LYS A 15 6.49 -10.86 7.48
CA LYS A 15 6.34 -9.55 8.14
C LYS A 15 7.31 -8.51 7.60
N LEU A 16 8.57 -8.87 7.39
CA LEU A 16 9.57 -7.96 6.84
C LEU A 16 9.22 -7.54 5.41
N TYR A 17 8.81 -8.51 4.58
CA TYR A 17 8.33 -8.24 3.24
C TYR A 17 7.13 -7.30 3.27
N HIS A 18 6.17 -7.57 4.13
CA HIS A 18 4.98 -6.74 4.27
C HIS A 18 5.33 -5.30 4.68
N LEU A 19 6.18 -5.11 5.70
CA LEU A 19 6.66 -3.79 6.12
C LEU A 19 7.46 -3.04 5.04
N ALA A 20 8.16 -3.77 4.16
CA ALA A 20 8.91 -3.16 3.06
C ALA A 20 8.01 -2.75 1.90
N HIS A 21 6.90 -3.45 1.67
CA HIS A 21 6.09 -3.32 0.46
C HIS A 21 4.69 -2.69 0.67
N TYR A 22 4.19 -2.64 1.90
CA TYR A 22 2.84 -2.19 2.19
C TYR A 22 2.84 -1.01 3.19
N ASP A 23 1.86 -0.13 3.05
CA ASP A 23 1.58 0.93 4.00
C ASP A 23 0.87 0.35 5.23
N THR A 24 1.39 0.59 6.43
CA THR A 24 0.90 -0.07 7.66
C THR A 24 -0.45 0.45 8.13
N LEU A 25 -0.89 1.61 7.63
CA LEU A 25 -2.18 2.19 7.98
C LEU A 25 -3.31 1.61 7.13
N THR A 26 -3.07 1.50 5.82
CA THR A 26 -4.08 1.15 4.82
C THR A 26 -3.97 -0.28 4.29
N ASP A 27 -2.83 -0.95 4.47
CA ASP A 27 -2.55 -2.27 3.87
C ASP A 27 -2.47 -2.25 2.33
N LEU A 28 -2.39 -1.05 1.72
CA LEU A 28 -2.16 -0.88 0.29
C LEU A 28 -0.66 -0.96 -0.03
N PRO A 29 -0.29 -1.29 -1.29
CA PRO A 29 1.09 -1.17 -1.73
C PRO A 29 1.61 0.24 -1.47
N ASN A 30 2.76 0.32 -0.79
CA ASN A 30 3.36 1.61 -0.51
C ASN A 30 3.96 2.23 -1.79
N ARG A 31 4.45 3.46 -1.65
CA ARG A 31 5.07 4.18 -2.78
C ARG A 31 6.25 3.43 -3.41
N TYR A 32 7.02 2.69 -2.62
CA TYR A 32 8.17 1.92 -3.12
C TYR A 32 7.70 0.76 -4.00
N SER A 33 6.71 -0.02 -3.56
CA SER A 33 6.09 -1.07 -4.38
C SER A 33 5.50 -0.51 -5.67
N PHE A 34 4.73 0.58 -5.59
CA PHE A 34 4.18 1.24 -6.79
C PHE A 34 5.28 1.61 -7.80
N GLN A 35 6.44 2.08 -7.35
CA GLN A 35 7.55 2.44 -8.24
C GLN A 35 8.21 1.23 -8.89
N ILE A 36 8.33 0.12 -8.16
CA ILE A 36 8.80 -1.16 -8.71
C ILE A 36 7.83 -1.64 -9.78
N ASP A 37 6.55 -1.74 -9.44
CA ASP A 37 5.50 -2.24 -10.35
C ASP A 37 5.43 -1.37 -11.61
N LEU A 38 5.46 -0.05 -11.47
CA LEU A 38 5.46 0.88 -12.59
C LEU A 38 6.70 0.69 -13.49
N LYS A 39 7.87 0.49 -12.89
CA LYS A 39 9.10 0.26 -13.65
C LYS A 39 9.02 -1.05 -14.44
N GLU A 40 8.55 -2.12 -13.81
CA GLU A 40 8.35 -3.42 -14.47
C GLU A 40 7.32 -3.32 -15.60
N MET A 41 6.22 -2.58 -15.39
CA MET A 41 5.22 -2.32 -16.44
C MET A 41 5.81 -1.56 -17.63
N LEU A 42 6.64 -0.55 -17.37
CA LEU A 42 7.32 0.22 -18.42
C LEU A 42 8.31 -0.66 -19.21
N GLU A 43 9.08 -1.51 -18.52
CA GLU A 43 10.07 -2.40 -19.14
C GLU A 43 9.43 -3.58 -19.90
N SER A 44 8.30 -4.10 -19.41
CA SER A 44 7.57 -5.22 -20.02
C SER A 44 6.62 -4.80 -21.14
N SER A 45 6.26 -3.52 -21.23
CA SER A 45 5.46 -3.00 -22.33
C SER A 45 6.25 -3.04 -23.65
N GLN A 46 6.16 -4.16 -24.38
CA GLN A 46 6.40 -4.10 -25.82
C GLN A 46 5.41 -3.10 -26.44
N ALA A 47 5.84 -2.44 -27.52
CA ALA A 47 5.35 -1.21 -28.18
C ALA A 47 3.84 -0.85 -28.20
N GLU A 48 2.93 -1.72 -27.76
CA GLU A 48 1.47 -1.52 -27.79
C GLU A 48 0.76 -1.62 -26.43
N GLY A 49 1.47 -1.97 -25.34
CA GLY A 49 0.87 -2.02 -23.99
C GLY A 49 0.58 -0.63 -23.42
N LYS A 50 -0.67 -0.16 -23.53
CA LYS A 50 -1.09 1.13 -22.94
C LYS A 50 -1.61 0.93 -21.53
N PHE A 51 -1.19 1.80 -20.62
CA PHE A 51 -1.74 1.91 -19.28
C PHE A 51 -1.99 3.38 -18.93
N ALA A 52 -2.81 3.61 -17.91
CA ALA A 52 -3.08 4.93 -17.35
C ALA A 52 -2.69 4.94 -15.87
N ILE A 53 -2.22 6.10 -15.39
CA ILE A 53 -1.96 6.33 -13.98
C ILE A 53 -3.02 7.31 -13.49
N ILE A 54 -3.66 6.98 -12.37
CA ILE A 54 -4.61 7.85 -11.68
C ILE A 54 -3.95 8.30 -10.39
N PHE A 55 -3.98 9.61 -10.14
CA PHE A 55 -3.58 10.18 -8.86
C PHE A 55 -4.83 10.72 -8.16
N ILE A 56 -5.01 10.34 -6.90
CA ILE A 56 -6.15 10.74 -6.08
C ILE A 56 -5.60 11.48 -4.86
N ASP A 57 -6.09 12.70 -4.65
CA ASP A 57 -5.82 13.48 -3.44
C ASP A 57 -7.12 13.75 -2.69
N LEU A 58 -7.04 13.89 -1.37
CA LEU A 58 -8.20 14.12 -0.52
C LEU A 58 -8.35 15.60 -0.19
N ASP A 59 -9.33 16.22 -0.81
CA ASP A 59 -9.68 17.62 -0.54
C ASP A 59 -9.95 17.85 0.96
N ARG A 60 -9.31 18.89 1.50
CA ARG A 60 -9.49 19.34 2.89
C ARG A 60 -9.17 18.27 3.95
N PHE A 61 -8.35 17.26 3.65
CA PHE A 61 -7.97 16.23 4.62
C PHE A 61 -7.41 16.80 5.94
N LYS A 62 -6.69 17.94 5.87
CA LYS A 62 -6.23 18.65 7.08
C LYS A 62 -7.39 19.09 8.00
N GLN A 63 -8.52 19.56 7.46
CA GLN A 63 -9.68 19.96 8.27
C GLN A 63 -10.28 18.77 9.02
N VAL A 64 -10.23 17.57 8.43
CA VAL A 64 -10.63 16.32 9.11
C VAL A 64 -9.72 16.07 10.31
N ASN A 65 -8.40 16.14 10.11
CA ASN A 65 -7.43 15.98 11.21
C ASN A 65 -7.61 17.06 12.30
N ASP A 66 -7.83 18.31 11.90
CA ASP A 66 -7.99 19.42 12.84
C ASP A 66 -9.30 19.30 13.65
N THR A 67 -10.35 18.68 13.08
CA THR A 67 -11.67 18.53 13.72
C THR A 67 -11.83 17.24 14.51
N LEU A 68 -11.33 16.12 13.98
CA LEU A 68 -11.52 14.77 14.53
C LEU A 68 -10.24 14.17 15.11
N GLY A 69 -9.13 14.90 15.07
CA GLY A 69 -7.80 14.40 15.41
C GLY A 69 -7.21 13.52 14.30
N HIS A 70 -5.91 13.21 14.44
CA HIS A 70 -5.19 12.35 13.49
C HIS A 70 -5.82 10.95 13.35
N SER A 71 -6.37 10.40 14.44
CA SER A 71 -7.09 9.12 14.40
C SER A 71 -8.34 9.16 13.51
N GLY A 72 -9.00 10.32 13.40
CA GLY A 72 -10.11 10.53 12.47
C GLY A 72 -9.66 10.50 11.01
N GLY A 73 -8.53 11.13 10.70
CA GLY A 73 -7.90 11.03 9.38
C GLY A 73 -7.47 9.60 9.04
N ASP A 74 -6.87 8.90 10.00
CA ASP A 74 -6.47 7.50 9.85
C ASP A 74 -7.66 6.59 9.53
N LEU A 75 -8.80 6.81 10.19
CA LEU A 75 -10.03 6.07 9.92
C LEU A 75 -10.58 6.36 8.52
N LEU A 76 -10.55 7.63 8.09
CA LEU A 76 -10.96 8.02 6.74
C LEU A 76 -10.11 7.32 5.67
N LEU A 77 -8.79 7.30 5.84
CA LEU A 77 -7.88 6.60 4.92
C LEU A 77 -8.17 5.10 4.84
N LYS A 78 -8.44 4.44 5.97
CA LYS A 78 -8.86 3.02 6.01
C LYS A 78 -10.20 2.75 5.32
N VAL A 79 -11.13 3.70 5.34
CA VAL A 79 -12.42 3.55 4.64
C VAL A 79 -12.24 3.70 3.13
N LEU A 80 -11.40 4.64 2.70
CA LEU A 80 -11.10 4.86 1.28
C LEU A 80 -10.42 3.67 0.63
N GLU A 81 -9.48 3.01 1.34
CA GLU A 81 -8.89 1.75 0.87
C GLU A 81 -9.97 0.72 0.52
N LYS A 82 -10.91 0.45 1.42
CA LYS A 82 -11.99 -0.52 1.19
C LYS A 82 -12.86 -0.17 -0.01
N THR A 83 -13.03 1.12 -0.27
CA THR A 83 -13.88 1.64 -1.35
C THR A 83 -13.18 1.56 -2.71
N ASN A 84 -11.84 1.60 -2.74
CA ASN A 84 -11.03 1.59 -3.96
C ASN A 84 -10.66 0.17 -4.47
N ARG A 85 -11.28 -0.88 -3.94
CA ARG A 85 -11.19 -2.24 -4.50
C ARG A 85 -12.11 -2.37 -5.72
N PHE A 86 -11.78 -1.67 -6.80
CA PHE A 86 -12.38 -1.85 -8.13
C PHE A 86 -11.64 -2.95 -8.91
#